data_AF-A0AAD4M9B7-F1
#
_entry.id   AF-A0AAD4M9B7-F1
#
_cell.length_a   1.000
_cell.length_b   1.000
_cell.length_c   1.000
_cell.angle_alpha   90.00
_cell.angle_beta   90.00
_cell.angle_gamma   90.00
#
_symmetry.space_group_name_H-M   'P 1'
#
loop_
_entity.id
_entity.type
_entity.pdbx_description
1 polymer ?
#
loop_
_entity_poly.entity_id
_entity_poly.type
_entity_poly.pdbx_seq_one_letter_code
_entity_poly.pdbx_strand_id
1 'polypeptide(L)'
;MTDYRRLCQTLPNPSGSGVIFVVQQVPHPLQPLLLDPNGHPLWLLDYSITHTGTVVPQVLWSPQNVNDRKQHVVLADLQMPIFFTLQTGNLGISLDDAANNRCQNLCDFRSQAQLGGKTTTYVRIGVGSSRTFKRQIQIKDETENRNPITIGKFAQHLGRSVDAFLQVNPGRINRTNIKLIGAIHVSAGCWMPILQLDLYVF
;
A
#
# COMPACT_ATOMS: atom_id res chain seq x y z
N MET A 1 -24.41 -22.14 -1.10
CA MET A 1 -23.93 -20.97 -1.86
C MET A 1 -23.66 -19.85 -0.86
N THR A 2 -22.39 -19.55 -0.59
CA THR A 2 -22.01 -18.45 0.31
C THR A 2 -22.28 -17.13 -0.41
N ASP A 3 -23.11 -16.27 0.18
CA ASP A 3 -23.43 -14.95 -0.40
C ASP A 3 -22.24 -14.01 -0.23
N TYR A 4 -21.40 -13.91 -1.27
CA TYR A 4 -20.22 -13.05 -1.30
C TYR A 4 -20.57 -11.55 -1.23
N ARG A 5 -21.84 -11.15 -1.35
CA ARG A 5 -22.26 -9.73 -1.31
C ARG A 5 -22.13 -9.07 0.06
N ARG A 6 -21.88 -9.83 1.13
CA ARG A 6 -21.68 -9.29 2.49
C ARG A 6 -20.23 -9.07 2.90
N LEU A 7 -19.26 -9.38 2.04
CA LEU A 7 -17.85 -9.38 2.42
C LEU A 7 -17.23 -7.99 2.52
N CYS A 8 -17.75 -7.00 1.76
CA CYS A 8 -17.24 -5.62 1.76
C CYS A 8 -18.36 -4.64 2.12
N GLN A 9 -18.07 -3.71 3.02
CA GLN A 9 -18.99 -2.70 3.52
C GLN A 9 -18.34 -1.32 3.42
N THR A 10 -19.16 -0.26 3.40
CA THR A 10 -18.68 1.11 3.47
C THR A 10 -19.00 1.73 4.82
N LEU A 11 -18.05 2.42 5.41
CA LEU A 11 -18.23 3.19 6.65
C LEU A 11 -17.79 4.64 6.44
N PRO A 12 -18.36 5.61 7.16
CA PRO A 12 -17.82 6.96 7.20
C PRO A 12 -16.35 6.94 7.66
N ASN A 13 -15.50 7.70 7.01
CA ASN A 13 -14.10 7.82 7.44
C ASN A 13 -14.03 8.58 8.78
N PRO A 14 -13.39 8.05 9.83
CA PRO A 14 -13.24 8.73 11.12
C PRO A 14 -12.55 10.11 11.03
N SER A 15 -11.70 10.34 10.01
CA SER A 15 -11.06 11.65 9.80
C SER A 15 -11.97 12.69 9.13
N GLY A 16 -13.23 12.34 8.85
CA GLY A 16 -14.26 13.27 8.39
C GLY A 16 -14.35 13.49 6.88
N SER A 17 -13.54 12.79 6.07
CA SER A 17 -13.60 12.90 4.60
C SER A 17 -13.75 11.55 3.90
N GLY A 18 -14.84 11.41 3.14
CA GLY A 18 -15.14 10.23 2.34
C GLY A 18 -15.63 9.02 3.15
N VAL A 19 -15.55 7.85 2.53
CA VAL A 19 -15.86 6.55 3.15
C VAL A 19 -14.64 5.64 3.11
N ILE A 20 -14.57 4.70 4.03
CA ILE A 20 -13.65 3.57 3.99
C ILE A 20 -14.40 2.32 3.55
N PHE A 21 -13.72 1.47 2.79
CA PHE A 21 -14.17 0.14 2.46
C PHE A 21 -13.56 -0.84 3.45
N VAL A 22 -14.39 -1.65 4.08
CA VAL A 22 -13.96 -2.63 5.09
C VAL A 22 -14.47 -4.02 4.76
N VAL A 23 -13.75 -5.04 5.21
CA VAL A 23 -14.13 -6.43 5.05
C VAL A 23 -14.29 -7.14 6.39
N GLN A 24 -15.15 -8.16 6.44
CA GLN A 24 -15.43 -8.95 7.66
C GLN A 24 -14.58 -10.24 7.76
N GLN A 25 -13.76 -10.53 6.76
CA GLN A 25 -12.89 -11.72 6.73
C GLN A 25 -11.57 -11.37 6.03
N VAL A 26 -10.44 -11.58 6.71
CA VAL A 26 -9.09 -11.49 6.14
C VAL A 26 -8.22 -12.64 6.66
N PRO A 27 -7.07 -12.91 6.03
CA PRO A 27 -6.08 -13.81 6.59
C PRO A 27 -5.61 -13.34 7.98
N HIS A 28 -5.64 -14.24 8.97
CA HIS A 28 -4.97 -14.03 10.26
C HIS A 28 -3.47 -13.73 10.02
N PRO A 29 -2.78 -12.90 10.84
CA PRO A 29 -3.16 -12.40 12.17
C PRO A 29 -3.39 -10.86 12.23
N LEU A 30 -3.97 -10.26 11.19
CA LEU A 30 -4.18 -8.80 11.15
C LEU A 30 -5.10 -8.32 12.28
N GLN A 31 -4.70 -7.26 12.98
CA GLN A 31 -5.59 -6.56 13.90
C GLN A 31 -6.70 -5.85 13.13
N PRO A 32 -7.96 -5.95 13.57
CA PRO A 32 -9.06 -5.24 12.94
C PRO A 32 -8.90 -3.72 13.12
N LEU A 33 -9.36 -2.96 12.12
CA LEU A 33 -9.45 -1.50 12.22
C LEU A 33 -10.53 -1.12 13.24
N LEU A 34 -11.69 -1.77 13.13
CA LEU A 34 -12.91 -1.47 13.91
C LEU A 34 -13.68 -2.75 14.21
N LEU A 35 -14.69 -2.65 15.06
CA LEU A 35 -15.73 -3.67 15.20
C LEU A 35 -17.03 -3.16 14.59
N ASP A 36 -17.82 -4.05 13.97
CA ASP A 36 -19.18 -3.75 13.55
C ASP A 36 -20.11 -3.62 14.79
N PRO A 37 -21.37 -3.15 14.63
CA PRO A 37 -22.31 -3.02 15.74
C PRO A 37 -22.61 -4.32 16.50
N ASN A 38 -22.31 -5.48 15.91
CA ASN A 38 -22.46 -6.80 16.52
C ASN A 38 -21.14 -7.32 17.13
N GLY A 39 -20.09 -6.52 17.13
CA GLY A 39 -18.77 -6.88 17.66
C GLY A 39 -17.88 -7.67 16.68
N HIS A 40 -18.26 -7.81 15.40
CA HIS A 40 -17.42 -8.51 14.44
C HIS A 40 -16.26 -7.64 13.95
N PRO A 41 -15.04 -8.20 13.80
CA PRO A 41 -13.90 -7.46 13.31
C PRO A 41 -14.08 -6.97 11.86
N LEU A 42 -13.66 -5.73 11.62
CA LEU A 42 -13.65 -5.07 10.32
C LEU A 42 -12.23 -4.63 9.97
N TRP A 43 -11.76 -5.03 8.80
CA TRP A 43 -10.43 -4.67 8.31
C TRP A 43 -10.53 -3.69 7.14
N LEU A 44 -9.67 -2.68 7.15
CA LEU A 44 -9.59 -1.68 6.10
C LEU A 44 -9.11 -2.29 4.77
N LEU A 45 -9.97 -2.25 3.76
CA LEU A 45 -9.64 -2.68 2.40
C LEU A 45 -9.20 -1.50 1.54
N ASP A 46 -9.92 -0.38 1.58
CA ASP A 46 -9.64 0.78 0.73
C ASP A 46 -10.24 2.09 1.29
N TYR A 47 -9.85 3.22 0.71
CA TYR A 47 -10.46 4.52 0.93
C TYR A 47 -11.22 4.98 -0.33
N SER A 48 -12.34 5.67 -0.16
CA SER A 48 -12.95 6.39 -1.28
C SER A 48 -12.03 7.51 -1.76
N ILE A 49 -12.04 7.76 -3.07
CA ILE A 49 -11.37 8.91 -3.66
C ILE A 49 -11.97 10.19 -3.06
N THR A 50 -11.15 10.95 -2.32
CA THR A 50 -11.50 12.28 -1.82
C THR A 50 -11.03 13.35 -2.82
N HIS A 51 -11.58 14.57 -2.74
CA HIS A 51 -11.21 15.71 -3.61
C HIS A 51 -9.80 16.27 -3.36
N THR A 52 -8.87 15.46 -2.85
CA THR A 52 -7.52 15.88 -2.43
C THR A 52 -6.45 15.65 -3.50
N GLY A 53 -6.80 15.02 -4.62
CA GLY A 53 -5.80 14.53 -5.56
C GLY A 53 -6.33 13.54 -6.58
N THR A 54 -5.66 13.44 -7.74
CA THR A 54 -5.90 12.36 -8.70
C THR A 54 -5.03 11.15 -8.34
N VAL A 55 -5.64 10.00 -8.07
CA VAL A 55 -4.89 8.74 -7.92
C VAL A 55 -4.26 8.39 -9.28
N VAL A 56 -2.94 8.15 -9.30
CA VAL A 56 -2.21 7.85 -10.53
C VAL A 56 -2.64 6.48 -11.04
N PRO A 57 -3.24 6.38 -12.25
CA PRO A 57 -3.63 5.10 -12.81
C PRO A 57 -2.40 4.22 -13.05
N GLN A 58 -2.48 2.98 -12.60
CA GLN A 58 -1.44 1.97 -12.80
C GLN A 58 -2.04 0.68 -13.33
N VAL A 59 -1.36 0.04 -14.28
CA VAL A 59 -1.70 -1.31 -14.70
C VAL A 59 -1.25 -2.28 -13.61
N LEU A 60 -2.21 -2.97 -12.99
CA LEU A 60 -1.93 -3.94 -11.95
C LEU A 60 -1.04 -5.05 -12.50
N TRP A 61 0.08 -5.30 -11.84
CA TRP A 61 0.96 -6.39 -12.24
C TRP A 61 0.39 -7.74 -11.82
N SER A 62 0.41 -8.70 -12.74
CA SER A 62 0.14 -10.11 -12.48
C SER A 62 1.21 -10.97 -13.14
N PRO A 63 1.58 -12.12 -12.55
CA PRO A 63 2.32 -13.15 -13.27
C PRO A 63 1.61 -13.50 -14.58
N GLN A 64 2.39 -13.69 -15.65
CA GLN A 64 1.86 -13.99 -16.98
C GLN A 64 1.63 -15.49 -17.19
N ASN A 65 2.41 -16.33 -16.52
CA ASN A 65 2.26 -17.78 -16.55
C ASN A 65 1.10 -18.22 -15.63
N VAL A 66 0.26 -19.13 -16.10
CA VAL A 66 -0.86 -19.70 -15.35
C VAL A 66 -0.40 -20.37 -14.04
N ASN A 67 0.71 -21.11 -14.07
CA ASN A 67 1.26 -21.75 -12.87
C ASN A 67 1.75 -20.72 -11.86
N ASP A 68 2.49 -19.70 -12.31
CA ASP A 68 2.96 -18.62 -11.43
C ASP A 68 1.79 -17.85 -10.85
N ARG A 69 0.74 -17.58 -11.63
CA ARG A 69 -0.49 -16.94 -11.14
C ARG A 69 -1.19 -17.82 -10.11
N LYS A 70 -1.28 -19.13 -10.35
CA LYS A 70 -1.85 -20.08 -9.39
C LYS A 70 -1.06 -20.07 -8.08
N GLN A 71 0.26 -20.14 -8.14
CA GLN A 71 1.14 -20.19 -6.97
C GLN A 71 1.25 -18.86 -6.21
N HIS A 72 1.29 -17.73 -6.92
CA HIS A 72 1.60 -16.43 -6.33
C HIS A 72 0.40 -15.50 -6.18
N VAL A 73 -0.77 -15.85 -6.69
CA VAL A 73 -1.99 -15.03 -6.55
C VAL A 73 -3.13 -15.86 -5.98
N VAL A 74 -3.47 -16.99 -6.62
CA VAL A 74 -4.68 -17.75 -6.25
C VAL A 74 -4.50 -18.54 -4.96
N LEU A 75 -3.38 -19.24 -4.82
CA LEU A 75 -3.06 -20.06 -3.64
C LEU A 75 -2.15 -19.33 -2.64
N ALA A 76 -1.88 -18.05 -2.91
CA ALA A 76 -0.99 -17.25 -2.08
C ALA A 76 -1.75 -16.55 -0.95
N ASP A 77 -1.14 -16.49 0.22
CA ASP A 77 -1.60 -15.65 1.33
C ASP A 77 -1.24 -14.19 1.05
N LEU A 78 -2.09 -13.51 0.30
CA LEU A 78 -1.93 -12.09 0.05
C LEU A 78 -2.20 -11.29 1.33
N GLN A 79 -1.31 -10.35 1.62
CA GLN A 79 -1.42 -9.46 2.76
C GLN A 79 -2.40 -8.32 2.44
N MET A 80 -3.04 -7.78 3.48
CA MET A 80 -3.90 -6.61 3.32
C MET A 80 -3.11 -5.39 2.85
N PRO A 81 -3.76 -4.45 2.15
CA PRO A 81 -3.12 -3.18 1.79
C PRO A 81 -2.58 -2.47 3.02
N ILE A 82 -1.42 -1.85 2.88
CA ILE A 82 -0.83 -1.00 3.92
C ILE A 82 -1.05 0.44 3.50
N PHE A 83 -1.86 1.17 4.26
CA PHE A 83 -2.10 2.59 4.07
C PHE A 83 -1.24 3.42 5.00
N PHE A 84 -0.76 4.57 4.52
CA PHE A 84 0.04 5.50 5.30
C PHE A 84 -0.86 6.61 5.80
N THR A 85 -1.22 6.57 7.08
CA THR A 85 -2.00 7.64 7.73
C THR A 85 -1.08 8.45 8.63
N LEU A 86 -1.13 9.77 8.49
CA LEU A 86 -0.43 10.70 9.35
C LEU A 86 -1.14 10.81 10.70
N GLN A 87 -0.41 11.17 11.76
CA GLN A 87 -0.95 11.44 13.09
C GLN A 87 -2.07 12.49 13.10
N THR A 88 -2.09 13.38 12.09
CA THR A 88 -3.16 14.36 11.89
C THR A 88 -4.45 13.76 11.31
N GLY A 89 -4.49 12.46 11.02
CA GLY A 89 -5.60 11.76 10.36
C GLY A 89 -5.60 11.85 8.83
N ASN A 90 -4.63 12.56 8.24
CA ASN A 90 -4.51 12.71 6.80
C ASN A 90 -3.94 11.44 6.15
N LEU A 91 -4.50 11.07 5.00
CA LEU A 91 -4.04 9.93 4.23
C LEU A 91 -2.87 10.33 3.32
N GLY A 92 -1.85 9.49 3.32
CA GLY A 92 -0.63 9.61 2.53
C GLY A 92 0.50 10.39 3.18
N ILE A 93 1.71 10.12 2.71
CA ILE A 93 2.93 10.88 3.02
C ILE A 93 3.48 11.48 1.73
N SER A 94 4.12 12.65 1.78
CA SER A 94 4.79 13.20 0.60
C SER A 94 5.88 12.24 0.11
N LEU A 95 6.04 12.12 -1.21
CA LEU A 95 7.10 11.29 -1.78
C LEU A 95 8.48 11.78 -1.31
N ASP A 96 8.64 13.09 -1.15
CA ASP A 96 9.89 13.67 -0.69
C ASP A 96 10.25 13.24 0.74
N ASP A 97 9.28 13.26 1.66
CA ASP A 97 9.50 12.80 3.03
C ASP A 97 9.77 11.30 3.08
N ALA A 98 9.01 10.50 2.34
CA ALA A 98 9.22 9.06 2.27
C ALA A 98 10.65 8.72 1.78
N ALA A 99 11.06 9.28 0.64
CA ALA A 99 12.37 8.98 0.06
C ALA A 99 13.55 9.39 0.97
N ASN A 100 13.37 10.48 1.74
CA ASN A 100 14.38 11.06 2.63
C ASN A 100 14.30 10.58 4.10
N ASN A 101 13.56 9.51 4.40
CA ASN A 101 13.42 8.97 5.77
C ASN A 101 12.71 9.90 6.78
N ARG A 102 11.84 10.78 6.33
CA ARG A 102 11.07 11.71 7.19
C ARG A 102 9.65 11.18 7.45
N CYS A 103 9.56 9.91 7.85
CA CYS A 103 8.29 9.21 8.02
C CYS A 103 7.75 9.24 9.47
N GLN A 104 8.35 10.02 10.37
CA GLN A 104 8.07 9.98 11.82
C GLN A 104 6.61 10.34 12.17
N ASN A 105 5.94 11.09 11.30
CA ASN A 105 4.56 11.54 11.49
C ASN A 105 3.51 10.49 11.10
N LEU A 106 3.90 9.29 10.66
CA LEU A 106 2.96 8.19 10.43
C LEU A 106 2.46 7.61 11.77
N CYS A 107 1.15 7.31 11.88
CA CYS A 107 0.55 6.75 13.09
C CYS A 107 1.29 5.50 13.58
N ASP A 108 1.58 4.57 12.66
CA ASP A 108 2.19 3.28 12.95
C ASP A 108 3.69 3.23 12.61
N PHE A 109 4.37 4.38 12.60
CA PHE A 109 5.76 4.51 12.10
C PHE A 109 6.71 3.42 12.61
N ARG A 110 6.59 3.02 13.88
CA ARG A 110 7.44 2.00 14.54
C ARG A 110 6.87 0.57 14.50
N SER A 111 5.60 0.40 14.14
CA SER A 111 4.94 -0.90 14.07
C SER A 111 5.56 -1.74 12.94
N GLN A 112 5.63 -3.06 13.12
CA GLN A 112 6.12 -3.98 12.10
C GLN A 112 5.16 -4.02 10.91
N ALA A 113 5.69 -3.91 9.70
CA ALA A 113 4.91 -4.01 8.48
C ALA A 113 4.58 -5.48 8.17
N GLN A 114 3.32 -5.76 7.83
CA GLN A 114 2.85 -7.11 7.49
C GLN A 114 3.17 -7.45 6.03
N LEU A 115 4.40 -7.91 5.79
CA LEU A 115 4.96 -8.09 4.44
C LEU A 115 5.05 -9.56 4.00
N GLY A 116 4.31 -10.46 4.66
CA GLY A 116 4.21 -11.88 4.28
C GLY A 116 5.43 -12.73 4.64
N GLY A 117 6.21 -12.33 5.65
CA GLY A 117 7.26 -13.16 6.29
C GLY A 117 8.52 -13.45 5.46
N LYS A 118 8.56 -13.03 4.18
CA LYS A 118 9.74 -13.20 3.31
C LYS A 118 10.90 -12.30 3.76
N THR A 119 12.10 -12.56 3.23
CA THR A 119 13.27 -11.69 3.48
C THR A 119 13.34 -10.52 2.51
N THR A 120 12.88 -10.73 1.27
CA THR A 120 12.83 -9.69 0.23
C THR A 120 11.48 -9.69 -0.46
N THR A 121 11.17 -8.56 -1.09
CA THR A 121 10.01 -8.41 -1.96
C THR A 121 10.36 -7.50 -3.13
N TYR A 122 9.55 -7.55 -4.19
CA TYR A 122 9.64 -6.62 -5.30
C TYR A 122 8.64 -5.48 -5.14
N VAL A 123 9.09 -4.26 -5.40
CA VAL A 123 8.24 -3.10 -5.64
C VAL A 123 8.09 -2.96 -7.15
N ARG A 124 6.85 -2.89 -7.64
CA ARG A 124 6.54 -2.64 -9.05
C ARG A 124 5.74 -1.37 -9.22
N ILE A 125 6.02 -0.64 -10.30
CA ILE A 125 5.29 0.57 -10.67
C ILE A 125 4.87 0.43 -12.13
N GLY A 126 3.56 0.54 -12.37
CA GLY A 126 2.91 0.27 -13.66
C GLY A 126 2.28 1.52 -14.27
N VAL A 127 2.95 2.66 -14.20
CA VAL A 127 2.44 3.94 -14.73
C VAL A 127 2.76 4.03 -16.23
N GLY A 128 1.73 4.22 -17.06
CA GLY A 128 1.87 4.27 -18.51
C GLY A 128 1.94 2.90 -19.19
N SER A 129 2.10 2.87 -20.52
CA SER A 129 1.95 1.66 -21.35
C SER A 129 3.25 0.92 -21.68
N SER A 130 4.43 1.49 -21.36
CA SER A 130 5.66 1.08 -22.07
C SER A 130 6.58 0.10 -21.34
N ARG A 131 6.58 0.03 -19.99
CA ARG A 131 7.32 -0.98 -19.18
C ARG A 131 6.96 -0.85 -17.70
N THR A 132 6.81 -1.98 -17.00
CA THR A 132 6.70 -1.95 -15.53
C THR A 132 8.09 -1.78 -14.92
N PHE A 133 8.25 -0.75 -14.10
CA PHE A 133 9.43 -0.61 -13.26
C PHE A 133 9.41 -1.67 -12.16
N LYS A 134 10.58 -2.20 -11.80
CA LYS A 134 10.74 -3.25 -10.81
C LYS A 134 12.01 -2.99 -10.00
N ARG A 135 11.89 -3.03 -8.67
CA ARG A 135 13.02 -2.94 -7.74
C ARG A 135 12.86 -3.93 -6.61
N GLN A 136 13.92 -4.64 -6.22
CA GLN A 136 13.90 -5.50 -5.04
C GLN A 136 14.25 -4.69 -3.79
N ILE A 137 13.57 -4.98 -2.67
CA ILE A 137 13.86 -4.40 -1.36
C ILE A 137 13.96 -5.50 -0.30
N GLN A 138 14.76 -5.25 0.74
CA GLN A 138 14.77 -6.06 1.95
C GLN A 138 13.57 -5.71 2.81
N ILE A 139 12.94 -6.72 3.40
CA ILE A 139 11.76 -6.55 4.27
C ILE A 139 11.95 -7.16 5.67
N LYS A 140 13.17 -7.58 5.96
CA LYS A 140 13.65 -7.88 7.31
C LYS A 140 14.74 -6.89 7.69
N ASP A 141 14.79 -6.52 8.96
CA ASP A 141 15.85 -5.69 9.51
C ASP A 141 17.20 -6.44 9.60
N GLU A 142 18.24 -5.71 9.98
CA GLU A 142 19.60 -6.25 10.13
C GLU A 142 19.88 -6.76 11.54
N THR A 143 18.86 -6.81 12.41
CA THR A 143 19.03 -7.39 13.75
C THR A 143 19.23 -8.89 13.66
N GLU A 144 19.78 -9.49 14.71
CA GLU A 144 19.96 -10.94 14.81
C GLU A 144 18.66 -11.71 14.58
N ASN A 145 17.55 -11.20 15.14
CA ASN A 145 16.21 -11.79 15.01
C ASN A 145 15.58 -11.60 13.62
N ARG A 146 16.17 -10.78 12.75
CA ARG A 146 15.68 -10.49 11.38
C ARG A 146 14.18 -10.16 11.38
N ASN A 147 13.77 -9.24 12.24
CA ASN A 147 12.38 -8.88 12.39
C ASN A 147 11.85 -8.23 11.10
N PRO A 148 10.55 -8.30 10.81
CA PRO A 148 9.96 -7.51 9.74
C PRO A 148 10.29 -6.01 9.90
N ILE A 149 10.60 -5.33 8.79
CA ILE A 149 10.84 -3.89 8.82
C ILE A 149 9.60 -3.12 9.31
N THR A 150 9.79 -1.93 9.87
CA THR A 150 8.68 -1.09 10.32
C THR A 150 7.90 -0.46 9.16
N ILE A 151 6.69 0.01 9.43
CA ILE A 151 5.88 0.79 8.46
C ILE A 151 6.67 2.00 7.94
N GLY A 152 7.36 2.73 8.81
CA GLY A 152 8.20 3.87 8.40
C GLY A 152 9.32 3.47 7.44
N LYS A 153 9.96 2.33 7.70
CA LYS A 153 11.03 1.79 6.84
C LYS A 153 10.48 1.28 5.50
N PHE A 154 9.29 0.68 5.52
CA PHE A 154 8.60 0.25 4.30
C PHE A 154 8.20 1.46 3.43
N ALA A 155 7.60 2.49 4.02
CA ALA A 155 7.31 3.76 3.35
C ALA A 155 8.59 4.36 2.74
N GLN A 156 9.71 4.33 3.46
CA GLN A 156 11.00 4.79 2.94
C GLN A 156 11.46 4.00 1.71
N HIS A 157 11.38 2.67 1.75
CA HIS A 157 11.74 1.81 0.62
C HIS A 157 10.86 2.07 -0.61
N LEU A 158 9.56 2.26 -0.41
CA LEU A 158 8.63 2.62 -1.47
C LEU A 158 8.96 4.01 -2.04
N GLY A 159 9.17 5.03 -1.19
CA GLY A 159 9.53 6.37 -1.61
C GLY A 159 10.79 6.38 -2.47
N ARG A 160 11.85 5.69 -2.04
CA ARG A 160 13.09 5.53 -2.83
C ARG A 160 12.87 4.76 -4.14
N SER A 161 11.94 3.81 -4.17
CA SER A 161 11.60 3.05 -5.38
C SER A 161 10.86 3.91 -6.40
N VAL A 162 9.93 4.75 -5.94
CA VAL A 162 9.21 5.71 -6.79
C VAL A 162 10.15 6.81 -7.28
N ASP A 163 11.04 7.34 -6.42
CA ASP A 163 12.05 8.32 -6.83
C ASP A 163 12.97 7.79 -7.93
N ALA A 164 13.45 6.54 -7.78
CA ALA A 164 14.24 5.87 -8.82
C ALA A 164 13.44 5.64 -10.12
N PHE A 165 12.14 5.36 -10.02
CA PHE A 165 11.27 5.24 -11.19
C PHE A 165 11.13 6.57 -11.95
N LEU A 166 10.99 7.69 -11.24
CA LEU A 166 10.88 9.03 -11.85
C LEU A 166 12.18 9.44 -12.55
N GLN A 167 13.34 9.07 -12.02
CA GLN A 167 14.64 9.34 -12.64
C GLN A 167 14.80 8.67 -14.01
N VAL A 168 14.24 7.47 -14.20
CA VAL A 168 14.30 6.73 -15.48
C VAL A 168 13.08 6.97 -16.37
N ASN A 169 12.07 7.72 -15.90
CA ASN A 169 10.91 8.19 -16.67
C ASN A 169 10.71 9.71 -16.49
N PRO A 170 11.73 10.54 -16.81
CA PRO A 170 11.62 11.98 -16.67
C PRO A 170 10.58 12.50 -17.67
N GLY A 171 9.57 13.22 -17.19
CA GLY A 171 8.71 14.01 -18.10
C GLY A 171 7.20 13.99 -17.90
N ARG A 172 6.64 13.49 -16.78
CA ARG A 172 5.18 13.60 -16.56
C ARG A 172 4.73 14.00 -15.17
N ILE A 173 5.53 13.77 -14.13
CA ILE A 173 5.11 13.98 -12.75
C ILE A 173 6.32 14.44 -11.92
N ASN A 174 6.20 15.58 -11.22
CA ASN A 174 7.23 16.08 -10.31
C ASN A 174 7.12 15.39 -8.93
N ARG A 175 8.26 15.03 -8.34
CA ARG A 175 8.39 14.48 -7.00
C ARG A 175 7.63 15.27 -5.93
N THR A 176 7.63 16.60 -6.01
CA THR A 176 6.98 17.48 -5.02
C THR A 176 5.46 17.35 -4.99
N ASN A 177 4.86 16.80 -6.04
CA ASN A 177 3.41 16.76 -6.21
C ASN A 177 2.85 15.34 -6.05
N ILE A 178 3.67 14.40 -5.57
CA ILE A 178 3.26 13.01 -5.36
C ILE A 178 3.11 12.74 -3.87
N LYS A 179 1.96 12.20 -3.49
CA LYS A 179 1.72 11.55 -2.21
C LYS A 179 1.76 10.04 -2.40
N LEU A 180 2.46 9.37 -1.49
CA LEU A 180 2.45 7.92 -1.35
C LEU A 180 1.33 7.57 -0.35
N ILE A 181 0.23 7.03 -0.87
CA ILE A 181 -0.97 6.71 -0.10
C ILE A 181 -0.80 5.41 0.68
N GLY A 182 -0.09 4.45 0.10
CA GLY A 182 0.06 3.11 0.65
C GLY A 182 0.67 2.17 -0.36
N ALA A 183 0.48 0.87 -0.15
CA ALA A 183 0.82 -0.16 -1.10
C ALA A 183 -0.13 -1.36 -1.02
N ILE A 184 -0.34 -2.00 -2.16
CA ILE A 184 -1.13 -3.22 -2.31
C ILE A 184 -0.22 -4.42 -2.60
N HIS A 185 -0.52 -5.57 -2.00
CA HIS A 185 0.18 -6.82 -2.29
C HIS A 185 -0.49 -7.53 -3.46
N VAL A 186 0.13 -7.44 -4.64
CA VAL A 186 -0.49 -7.89 -5.90
C VAL A 186 -0.20 -9.36 -6.22
N SER A 187 0.81 -9.93 -5.56
CA SER A 187 1.20 -11.34 -5.63
C SER A 187 2.17 -11.65 -4.50
N ALA A 188 2.34 -12.90 -4.11
CA ALA A 188 3.33 -13.35 -3.14
C ALA A 188 4.76 -12.87 -3.47
N GLY A 189 5.21 -11.79 -2.81
CA GLY A 189 6.54 -11.20 -3.04
C GLY A 189 6.54 -10.03 -4.03
N CYS A 190 5.40 -9.42 -4.29
CA CYS A 190 5.31 -8.18 -5.04
C CYS A 190 4.31 -7.19 -4.42
N TRP A 191 4.76 -5.96 -4.20
CA TRP A 191 3.96 -4.83 -3.77
C TRP A 191 3.92 -3.77 -4.87
N MET A 192 2.80 -3.06 -4.99
CA MET A 192 2.67 -1.88 -5.84
C MET A 192 2.25 -0.68 -4.99
N PRO A 193 2.95 0.47 -5.09
CA PRO A 193 2.57 1.66 -4.35
C PRO A 193 1.29 2.27 -4.91
N ILE A 194 0.44 2.81 -4.04
CA ILE A 194 -0.68 3.66 -4.43
C ILE A 194 -0.16 5.10 -4.43
N LEU A 195 -0.22 5.77 -5.58
CA LEU A 195 0.28 7.12 -5.77
C LEU A 195 -0.88 8.07 -6.01
N GLN A 196 -0.82 9.27 -5.44
CA GLN A 196 -1.77 10.34 -5.69
C GLN A 196 -1.02 11.61 -6.08
N LEU A 197 -1.55 12.34 -7.06
CA LEU A 197 -1.08 13.68 -7.44
C LEU A 197 -1.85 14.74 -6.65
N ASP A 198 -1.15 15.72 -6.10
CA ASP A 198 -1.81 16.87 -5.47
C ASP A 198 -2.46 17.78 -6.55
N LEU A 199 -3.68 18.28 -6.28
CA LEU A 199 -4.51 19.01 -7.26
C LEU A 199 -4.08 20.47 -7.49
N TYR A 200 -3.12 21.00 -6.74
CA TYR A 200 -2.62 22.38 -6.91
C TYR A 200 -1.77 22.59 -8.19
N VAL A 201 -1.93 21.75 -9.21
CA VAL A 201 -1.10 21.71 -10.41
C VAL A 201 -2.00 21.50 -11.63
N PHE A 202 -2.82 22.51 -11.94
CA PHE A 202 -3.29 22.81 -13.30
C PHE A 202 -3.38 24.33 -13.45
#